data_AF-A0A9D6WDZ8-F1
#
_entry.id   AF-A0A9D6WDZ8-F1
#
_cell.length_a   1.000
_cell.length_b   1.000
_cell.length_c   1.000
_cell.angle_alpha   90.00
_cell.angle_beta   90.00
_cell.angle_gamma   90.00
#
_symmetry.space_group_name_H-M   'P 1'
#
loop_
_entity.id
_entity.type
_entity.pdbx_description
1 polymer ?
#
loop_
_entity_poly.entity_id
_entity_poly.type
_entity_poly.pdbx_seq_one_letter_code
_entity_poly.pdbx_strand_id
1 'polypeptide(L)'
;MIREAVVATANPDGSTHLTPLGYRVSGEELLLAPFVPSRTLANLRERGFGALNFTDDVRVIAGCLTGRRDWPTTACRDVRCARLESALAHTEFDVARVDEDEQRPRFFCRRIRTENHRPFLGYNRAQAAVIEAAILVSRLDFLEPAVVRSELDRLLPAVEKTAGEHERLAWSWLEAAVHDHPRHRRPESHA
;
A
#
# COMPACT_ATOMS: atom_id res chain seq x y z
N MET A 1 -11.49 12.21 5.61
CA MET A 1 -10.27 11.54 6.14
C MET A 1 -9.81 10.47 5.14
N ILE A 2 -8.52 10.39 4.82
CA ILE A 2 -7.92 9.26 4.09
C ILE A 2 -7.27 8.33 5.12
N ARG A 3 -7.35 7.02 4.89
CA ARG A 3 -6.70 5.98 5.67
C ARG A 3 -5.87 5.12 4.73
N GLU A 4 -4.67 4.75 5.16
CA GLU A 4 -3.79 3.87 4.38
C GLU A 4 -4.10 2.40 4.69
N ALA A 5 -4.24 1.59 3.64
CA ALA A 5 -4.48 0.16 3.74
C ALA A 5 -3.87 -0.57 2.54
N VAL A 6 -3.82 -1.90 2.62
CA VAL A 6 -3.46 -2.74 1.47
C VAL A 6 -4.75 -3.32 0.88
N VAL A 7 -5.06 -2.97 -0.35
CA VAL A 7 -6.20 -3.53 -1.09
C VAL A 7 -5.77 -4.84 -1.74
N ALA A 8 -6.55 -5.89 -1.51
CA ALA A 8 -6.48 -7.15 -2.22
C ALA A 8 -7.60 -7.24 -3.26
N THR A 9 -7.24 -7.58 -4.49
CA THR A 9 -8.19 -7.84 -5.58
C THR A 9 -7.81 -9.13 -6.30
N ALA A 10 -8.77 -9.80 -6.94
CA ALA A 10 -8.53 -11.04 -7.66
C ALA A 10 -8.16 -10.76 -9.12
N ASN A 11 -7.05 -11.34 -9.57
CA ASN A 11 -6.66 -11.36 -10.98
C ASN A 11 -7.56 -12.29 -11.82
N PRO A 12 -7.45 -12.24 -13.17
CA PRO A 12 -8.17 -13.15 -14.06
C PRO A 12 -7.95 -14.64 -13.77
N ASP A 13 -6.72 -15.01 -13.37
CA ASP A 13 -6.30 -16.38 -13.02
C ASP A 13 -6.68 -16.80 -11.58
N GLY A 14 -7.34 -15.93 -10.82
CA GLY A 14 -7.70 -16.16 -9.42
C GLY A 14 -6.60 -15.86 -8.41
N SER A 15 -5.38 -15.50 -8.85
CA SER A 15 -4.31 -15.06 -7.94
C SER A 15 -4.65 -13.70 -7.31
N THR A 16 -4.11 -13.43 -6.13
CA THR A 16 -4.42 -12.18 -5.41
C THR A 16 -3.40 -11.10 -5.74
N HIS A 17 -3.89 -9.93 -6.16
CA HIS A 17 -3.11 -8.72 -6.32
C HIS A 17 -3.23 -7.82 -5.10
N LEU A 18 -2.10 -7.55 -4.45
CA LEU A 18 -1.99 -6.63 -3.31
C LEU A 18 -1.39 -5.30 -3.75
N THR A 19 -2.01 -4.19 -3.34
CA THR A 19 -1.52 -2.83 -3.59
C THR A 19 -1.88 -1.90 -2.43
N PRO A 20 -0.94 -1.07 -1.93
CA PRO A 20 -1.25 0.02 -1.00
C PRO A 20 -2.17 1.03 -1.66
N LEU A 21 -3.24 1.41 -0.97
CA LEU A 21 -4.18 2.40 -1.45
C LEU A 21 -4.82 3.15 -0.29
N GLY A 22 -4.79 4.48 -0.38
CA GLY A 22 -5.58 5.34 0.48
C GLY A 22 -7.07 5.19 0.20
N TYR A 23 -7.87 4.92 1.23
CA TYR A 23 -9.32 4.82 1.16
C TYR A 23 -10.00 5.85 2.06
N ARG A 24 -11.28 6.13 1.80
CA ARG A 24 -12.12 6.96 2.67
C ARG A 24 -13.34 6.17 3.12
N VAL A 25 -13.94 6.61 4.21
CA VAL A 25 -15.23 6.10 4.69
C VAL A 25 -16.26 7.22 4.54
N SER A 26 -17.41 6.90 3.95
CA SER A 26 -18.54 7.83 3.75
C SER A 26 -19.81 7.15 4.23
N GLY A 27 -20.26 7.47 5.45
CA GLY A 27 -21.31 6.70 6.11
C GLY A 27 -20.88 5.24 6.29
N GLU A 28 -21.63 4.32 5.69
CA GLU A 28 -21.34 2.88 5.72
C GLU A 28 -20.49 2.39 4.54
N GLU A 29 -20.26 3.25 3.54
CA GLU A 29 -19.53 2.91 2.33
C GLU A 29 -18.02 3.14 2.46
N LEU A 30 -17.26 2.29 1.78
CA LEU A 30 -15.83 2.45 1.54
C LEU A 30 -15.64 3.10 0.17
N LEU A 31 -14.79 4.12 0.10
CA LEU A 31 -14.45 4.79 -1.15
C LEU A 31 -13.01 4.46 -1.55
N LEU A 32 -12.85 3.76 -2.68
CA LEU A 32 -11.56 3.48 -3.30
C LEU A 32 -11.39 4.33 -4.56
N ALA A 33 -10.20 4.86 -4.79
CA ALA A 33 -9.91 5.74 -5.93
C ALA A 33 -8.56 5.38 -6.56
N PRO A 34 -8.45 4.21 -7.25
CA PRO A 34 -7.23 3.80 -7.92
C PRO A 34 -6.91 4.71 -9.12
N PHE A 35 -5.64 4.82 -9.49
CA PHE A 35 -5.21 5.56 -10.67
C PHE A 35 -5.41 4.75 -11.96
N VAL A 36 -5.66 5.47 -13.05
CA VAL A 36 -5.63 4.94 -14.43
C VAL A 36 -4.20 5.08 -15.00
N PRO A 37 -3.60 4.03 -15.56
CA PRO A 37 -3.99 2.62 -15.48
C PRO A 37 -3.44 1.96 -14.20
N SER A 38 -4.15 0.95 -13.68
CA SER A 38 -3.62 0.07 -12.63
C SER A 38 -4.28 -1.31 -12.65
N ARG A 39 -3.58 -2.31 -12.10
CA ARG A 39 -4.13 -3.67 -11.95
C ARG A 39 -5.33 -3.68 -11.01
N THR A 40 -5.26 -2.95 -9.89
CA THR A 40 -6.37 -2.77 -8.96
C THR A 40 -7.62 -2.23 -9.68
N LEU A 41 -7.47 -1.23 -10.54
CA LEU A 41 -8.59 -0.69 -11.32
C LEU A 41 -9.21 -1.76 -12.23
N ALA A 42 -8.39 -2.48 -13.01
CA ALA A 42 -8.86 -3.52 -13.92
C ALA A 42 -9.63 -4.61 -13.15
N ASN A 43 -9.06 -5.09 -12.04
CA ASN A 43 -9.69 -6.11 -11.21
C ASN A 43 -11.00 -5.60 -10.58
N LEU A 44 -11.06 -4.35 -10.09
CA LEU A 44 -12.29 -3.80 -9.51
C LEU A 44 -13.40 -3.65 -10.55
N ARG A 45 -13.08 -3.23 -11.78
CA ARG A 45 -14.07 -3.13 -12.87
C ARG A 45 -14.60 -4.49 -13.30
N GLU A 46 -13.73 -5.48 -13.43
CA GLU A 46 -14.11 -6.81 -13.93
C GLU A 46 -14.78 -7.67 -12.86
N ARG A 47 -14.26 -7.64 -11.63
CA ARG A 47 -14.69 -8.54 -10.55
C ARG A 47 -15.72 -7.90 -9.62
N GLY A 48 -15.61 -6.60 -9.36
CA GLY A 48 -16.54 -5.89 -8.49
C GLY A 48 -16.45 -6.27 -7.01
N PHE A 49 -15.36 -6.88 -6.54
CA PHE A 49 -15.17 -7.23 -5.13
C PHE A 49 -13.69 -7.20 -4.73
N GLY A 50 -13.43 -7.22 -3.43
CA GLY A 50 -12.08 -7.31 -2.88
C GLY A 50 -12.04 -7.31 -1.36
N ALA A 51 -10.83 -7.16 -0.80
CA ALA A 51 -10.64 -7.02 0.64
C ALA A 51 -9.69 -5.85 0.96
N LEU A 52 -10.07 -5.00 1.90
CA LEU A 52 -9.18 -4.05 2.54
C LEU A 52 -8.46 -4.73 3.70
N ASN A 53 -7.14 -4.64 3.73
CA ASN A 53 -6.30 -5.21 4.76
C ASN A 53 -5.69 -4.08 5.60
N PHE A 54 -5.92 -4.15 6.91
CA PHE A 54 -5.37 -3.22 7.89
C PHE A 54 -4.18 -3.91 8.53
N THR A 55 -2.96 -3.44 8.25
CA THR A 55 -1.72 -4.09 8.69
C THR A 55 -0.77 -3.08 9.32
N ASP A 56 -0.05 -3.52 10.35
CA ASP A 56 1.10 -2.84 10.93
C ASP A 56 2.43 -3.28 10.29
N ASP A 57 2.40 -4.30 9.43
CA ASP A 57 3.58 -4.76 8.71
C ASP A 57 3.88 -3.87 7.50
N VAL A 58 4.64 -2.80 7.75
CA VAL A 58 5.03 -1.82 6.74
C VAL A 58 5.89 -2.38 5.61
N ARG A 59 6.44 -3.60 5.78
CA ARG A 59 7.13 -4.30 4.69
C ARG A 59 6.20 -4.61 3.53
N VAL A 60 4.91 -4.89 3.79
CA VAL A 60 3.94 -5.15 2.72
C VAL A 60 3.77 -3.92 1.84
N ILE A 61 3.70 -2.73 2.46
CA ILE A 61 3.55 -1.45 1.76
C ILE A 61 4.81 -1.14 0.95
N ALA A 62 5.98 -1.12 1.61
CA ALA A 62 7.26 -0.88 0.95
C ALA A 62 7.54 -1.91 -0.15
N GLY A 63 7.25 -3.17 0.11
CA GLY A 63 7.44 -4.27 -0.81
C GLY A 63 6.64 -4.11 -2.09
N CYS A 64 5.34 -3.84 -1.99
CA CYS A 64 4.47 -3.66 -3.16
C CYS A 64 4.96 -2.53 -4.09
N LEU A 65 5.58 -1.48 -3.53
CA LEU A 65 6.11 -0.34 -4.27
C LEU A 65 7.56 -0.55 -4.76
N THR A 66 8.23 -1.60 -4.30
CA THR A 66 9.61 -1.96 -4.67
C THR A 66 9.70 -3.32 -5.35
N GLY A 67 8.59 -3.83 -5.89
CA GLY A 67 8.52 -5.06 -6.68
C GLY A 67 8.34 -6.37 -5.90
N ARG A 68 8.31 -6.33 -4.56
CA ARG A 68 8.08 -7.50 -3.70
C ARG A 68 6.59 -7.69 -3.48
N ARG A 69 5.98 -8.59 -4.26
CA ARG A 69 4.51 -8.77 -4.31
C ARG A 69 4.04 -10.11 -3.73
N ASP A 70 4.94 -11.06 -3.52
CA ASP A 70 4.64 -12.39 -3.01
C ASP A 70 4.51 -12.37 -1.49
N TRP A 71 3.35 -11.92 -1.01
CA TRP A 71 3.00 -11.92 0.41
C TRP A 71 2.02 -13.05 0.71
N PRO A 72 2.16 -13.75 1.86
CA PRO A 72 1.22 -14.79 2.25
C PRO A 72 -0.21 -14.26 2.35
N THR A 73 -1.15 -15.03 1.78
CA THR A 73 -2.57 -14.69 1.76
C THR A 73 -3.42 -15.86 2.23
N THR A 74 -4.55 -15.54 2.84
CA THR A 74 -5.57 -16.50 3.26
C THR A 74 -6.87 -16.20 2.53
N ALA A 75 -7.61 -17.22 2.10
CA ALA A 75 -8.89 -17.04 1.43
C ALA A 75 -9.87 -16.19 2.27
N CYS A 76 -10.57 -15.27 1.61
CA CYS A 76 -11.71 -14.58 2.19
C CYS A 76 -12.90 -15.53 2.34
N ARG A 77 -13.84 -15.16 3.21
CA ARG A 77 -15.00 -15.99 3.55
C ARG A 77 -16.18 -15.77 2.61
N ASP A 78 -16.49 -14.51 2.30
CA ASP A 78 -17.70 -14.14 1.55
C ASP A 78 -17.40 -13.65 0.12
N VAL A 79 -16.16 -13.23 -0.17
CA VAL A 79 -15.72 -12.84 -1.52
C VAL A 79 -14.69 -13.80 -2.12
N ARG A 80 -14.68 -13.95 -3.46
CA ARG A 80 -13.72 -14.80 -4.20
C ARG A 80 -12.36 -14.14 -4.39
N CYS A 81 -11.77 -13.70 -3.27
CA CYS A 81 -10.45 -13.09 -3.19
C CYS A 81 -9.70 -13.70 -1.99
N ALA A 82 -8.43 -13.35 -1.82
CA ALA A 82 -7.71 -13.60 -0.57
C ALA A 82 -7.43 -12.28 0.16
N ARG A 83 -7.28 -12.37 1.47
CA ARG A 83 -6.77 -11.30 2.33
C ARG A 83 -5.30 -11.55 2.65
N LEU A 84 -4.58 -10.50 3.04
CA LEU A 84 -3.24 -10.61 3.61
C LEU A 84 -3.31 -11.45 4.90
N GLU A 85 -2.46 -12.46 5.01
CA GLU A 85 -2.44 -13.36 6.17
C GLU A 85 -2.07 -12.61 7.45
N SER A 86 -1.05 -11.74 7.36
CA SER A 86 -0.52 -10.95 8.47
C SER A 86 -1.36 -9.74 8.89
N ALA A 87 -2.51 -9.48 8.24
CA ALA A 87 -3.36 -8.35 8.57
C ALA A 87 -3.84 -8.39 10.03
N LEU A 88 -3.87 -7.23 10.70
CA LEU A 88 -4.48 -7.05 12.01
C LEU A 88 -5.99 -7.24 11.94
N ALA A 89 -6.59 -6.71 10.87
CA ALA A 89 -8.00 -6.83 10.57
C ALA A 89 -8.19 -6.70 9.06
N HIS A 90 -9.35 -7.12 8.57
CA HIS A 90 -9.72 -6.91 7.17
C HIS A 90 -11.19 -6.59 7.02
N THR A 91 -11.54 -5.99 5.88
CA THR A 91 -12.92 -5.78 5.45
C THR A 91 -13.09 -6.29 4.03
N GLU A 92 -13.94 -7.31 3.86
CA GLU A 92 -14.42 -7.76 2.55
C GLU A 92 -15.48 -6.79 2.03
N PHE A 93 -15.46 -6.52 0.73
CA PHE A 93 -16.37 -5.56 0.11
C PHE A 93 -16.81 -5.98 -1.30
N ASP A 94 -17.98 -5.49 -1.70
CA ASP A 94 -18.45 -5.48 -3.09
C ASP A 94 -18.56 -4.03 -3.57
N VAL A 95 -18.29 -3.80 -4.86
CA VAL A 95 -18.51 -2.51 -5.54
C VAL A 95 -20.01 -2.33 -5.75
N ALA A 96 -20.58 -1.28 -5.16
CA ALA A 96 -21.98 -0.93 -5.31
C ALA A 96 -22.20 0.06 -6.46
N ARG A 97 -21.28 1.01 -6.65
CA ARG A 97 -21.35 2.04 -7.68
C ARG A 97 -19.95 2.52 -8.07
N VAL A 98 -19.81 2.95 -9.31
CA VAL A 98 -18.59 3.60 -9.81
C VAL A 98 -18.96 4.98 -10.33
N ASP A 99 -18.25 6.01 -9.87
CA ASP A 99 -18.22 7.30 -10.54
C ASP A 99 -16.98 7.35 -11.42
N GLU A 100 -17.20 7.44 -12.72
CA GLU A 100 -16.13 7.47 -13.70
C GLU A 100 -15.39 8.81 -13.67
N ASP A 101 -14.08 8.74 -13.93
CA ASP A 101 -13.16 9.86 -14.04
C ASP A 101 -12.00 9.39 -14.92
N GLU A 102 -11.46 10.28 -15.76
CA GLU A 102 -10.43 9.93 -16.75
C GLU A 102 -9.12 9.47 -16.11
N GLN A 103 -8.79 9.98 -14.92
CA GLN A 103 -7.53 9.71 -14.24
C GLN A 103 -7.72 8.88 -12.97
N ARG A 104 -8.84 9.07 -12.27
CA ARG A 104 -9.04 8.55 -10.92
C ARG A 104 -10.51 8.24 -10.61
N PRO A 105 -11.10 7.19 -11.22
CA PRO A 105 -12.47 6.78 -10.96
C PRO A 105 -12.67 6.39 -9.50
N ARG A 106 -13.89 6.59 -9.00
CA ARG A 106 -14.26 6.38 -7.59
C ARG A 106 -15.19 5.20 -7.46
N PHE A 107 -14.77 4.20 -6.70
CA PHE A 107 -15.52 2.98 -6.40
C PHE A 107 -16.13 3.10 -5.01
N PHE A 108 -17.46 3.15 -4.96
CA PHE A 108 -18.24 3.11 -3.74
C PHE A 108 -18.55 1.66 -3.43
N CYS A 109 -17.98 1.16 -2.33
CA CYS A 109 -18.00 -0.24 -1.98
C CYS A 109 -18.81 -0.47 -0.71
N ARG A 110 -19.71 -1.44 -0.76
CA ARG A 110 -20.48 -1.92 0.39
C ARG A 110 -19.62 -2.89 1.18
N ARG A 111 -19.57 -2.71 2.50
CA ARG A 111 -18.89 -3.62 3.42
C ARG A 111 -19.71 -4.90 3.54
N ILE A 112 -19.07 -6.06 3.34
CA ILE A 112 -19.70 -7.37 3.46
C ILE A 112 -19.41 -7.96 4.85
N ARG A 113 -18.12 -8.02 5.18
CA ARG A 113 -17.64 -8.61 6.43
C ARG A 113 -16.45 -7.83 6.93
N THR A 114 -16.31 -7.71 8.24
CA THR A 114 -15.10 -7.20 8.89
C THR A 114 -14.70 -8.17 9.99
N GLU A 115 -13.44 -8.58 10.00
CA GLU A 115 -12.91 -9.44 11.06
C GLU A 115 -11.61 -8.84 11.61
N ASN A 116 -11.45 -8.96 12.92
CA ASN A 116 -10.25 -8.59 13.65
C ASN A 116 -9.49 -9.86 14.04
N HIS A 117 -8.22 -9.94 13.63
CA HIS A 117 -7.34 -11.10 13.84
C HIS A 117 -6.35 -10.86 14.97
N ARG A 118 -5.88 -9.62 15.10
CA ARG A 118 -4.93 -9.19 16.13
C ARG A 118 -5.22 -7.75 16.58
N PRO A 119 -5.01 -7.41 17.86
CA PRO A 119 -5.18 -6.05 18.34
C PRO A 119 -4.11 -5.12 17.75
N PHE A 120 -4.49 -3.85 17.54
CA PHE A 120 -3.51 -2.80 17.29
C PHE A 120 -2.77 -2.47 18.60
N LEU A 121 -1.45 -2.49 18.56
CA LEU A 121 -0.62 -2.34 19.76
C LEU A 121 -0.16 -0.91 20.04
N GLY A 122 -0.36 0.01 19.09
CA GLY A 122 0.03 1.41 19.23
C GLY A 122 0.83 1.91 18.04
N TYR A 123 1.06 3.23 18.02
CA TYR A 123 1.80 3.87 16.93
C TYR A 123 3.30 3.70 17.09
N ASN A 124 3.99 3.45 15.96
CA ASN A 124 5.43 3.43 15.87
C ASN A 124 5.91 4.50 14.87
N ARG A 125 6.91 5.29 15.26
CA ARG A 125 7.40 6.42 14.43
C ARG A 125 8.16 5.93 13.19
N ALA A 126 8.89 4.82 13.27
CA ALA A 126 9.56 4.22 12.11
C ALA A 126 8.55 3.67 11.11
N GLN A 127 7.44 3.07 11.56
CA GLN A 127 6.37 2.65 10.66
C GLN A 127 5.79 3.83 9.88
N ALA A 128 5.50 4.94 10.56
CA ALA A 128 5.06 6.17 9.89
C ALA A 128 6.11 6.68 8.89
N ALA A 129 7.39 6.67 9.27
CA ALA A 129 8.49 7.08 8.39
C ALA A 129 8.63 6.21 7.14
N VAL A 130 8.45 4.88 7.28
CA VAL A 130 8.46 3.94 6.15
C VAL A 130 7.28 4.21 5.21
N ILE A 131 6.08 4.51 5.73
CA ILE A 131 4.91 4.85 4.90
C ILE A 131 5.18 6.12 4.09
N GLU A 132 5.70 7.18 4.73
CA GLU A 132 6.05 8.43 4.04
C GLU A 132 7.14 8.21 2.98
N ALA A 133 8.19 7.46 3.31
CA ALA A 133 9.25 7.12 2.35
C ALA A 133 8.73 6.29 1.17
N ALA A 134 7.77 5.39 1.40
CA ALA A 134 7.12 4.64 0.34
C ALA A 134 6.32 5.55 -0.62
N ILE A 135 5.66 6.60 -0.09
CA ILE A 135 5.01 7.62 -0.92
C ILE A 135 6.04 8.37 -1.78
N LEU A 136 7.21 8.73 -1.22
CA LEU A 136 8.30 9.35 -2.00
C LEU A 136 8.77 8.43 -3.13
N VAL A 137 9.00 7.15 -2.83
CA VAL A 137 9.43 6.13 -3.82
C VAL A 137 8.42 5.99 -4.95
N SER A 138 7.12 6.09 -4.67
CA SER A 138 6.08 6.03 -5.71
C SER A 138 6.07 7.23 -6.68
N ARG A 139 6.86 8.28 -6.40
CA ARG A 139 6.87 9.55 -7.15
C ARG A 139 8.25 9.96 -7.67
N LEU A 140 9.22 9.05 -7.67
CA LEU A 140 10.61 9.37 -8.02
C LEU A 140 10.76 9.97 -9.42
N ASP A 141 9.97 9.57 -10.39
CA ASP A 141 10.00 10.15 -11.74
C ASP A 141 9.68 11.66 -11.76
N PHE A 142 8.92 12.15 -10.79
CA PHE A 142 8.40 13.52 -10.74
C PHE A 142 9.13 14.42 -9.73
N LEU A 143 9.81 13.83 -8.75
CA LEU A 143 10.45 14.57 -7.65
C LEU A 143 11.91 14.90 -7.95
N GLU A 144 12.35 16.07 -7.50
CA GLU A 144 13.75 16.46 -7.58
C GLU A 144 14.62 15.63 -6.60
N PRO A 145 15.83 15.18 -6.99
CA PRO A 145 16.69 14.38 -6.12
C PRO A 145 17.04 15.04 -4.79
N ALA A 146 17.21 16.36 -4.79
CA ALA A 146 17.47 17.12 -3.56
C ALA A 146 16.27 17.08 -2.59
N VAL A 147 15.04 17.11 -3.12
CA VAL A 147 13.81 17.03 -2.32
C VAL A 147 13.69 15.64 -1.71
N VAL A 148 13.81 14.58 -2.52
CA VAL A 148 13.72 13.19 -2.02
C VAL A 148 14.74 12.95 -0.92
N ARG A 149 15.99 13.39 -1.13
CA ARG A 149 17.06 13.25 -0.12
C ARG A 149 16.73 13.99 1.17
N SER A 150 16.33 15.26 1.07
CA SER A 150 15.98 16.06 2.25
C SER A 150 14.83 15.45 3.04
N GLU A 151 13.84 14.85 2.39
CA GLU A 151 12.74 14.18 3.10
C GLU A 151 13.20 12.87 3.76
N LEU A 152 14.01 12.05 3.08
CA LEU A 152 14.58 10.84 3.67
C LEU A 152 15.46 11.16 4.90
N ASP A 153 16.30 12.20 4.81
CA ASP A 153 17.13 12.65 5.93
C ASP A 153 16.29 13.10 7.13
N ARG A 154 15.11 13.69 6.90
CA ARG A 154 14.16 14.06 7.97
C ARG A 154 13.47 12.86 8.59
N LEU A 155 13.20 11.81 7.81
CA LEU A 155 12.53 10.60 8.26
C LEU A 155 13.47 9.64 8.99
N LEU A 156 14.75 9.63 8.64
CA LEU A 156 15.77 8.71 9.15
C LEU A 156 15.84 8.65 10.69
N PRO A 157 15.81 9.77 11.45
CA PRO A 157 15.87 9.71 12.91
C PRO A 157 14.70 8.97 13.57
N ALA A 158 13.54 8.88 12.90
CA ALA A 158 12.42 8.07 13.41
C ALA A 158 12.73 6.57 13.26
N VAL A 159 13.35 6.18 12.14
CA VAL A 159 13.77 4.82 11.86
C VAL A 159 14.88 4.40 12.83
N GLU A 160 15.95 5.18 12.93
CA GLU A 160 17.09 4.88 13.81
C GLU A 160 16.67 4.69 15.27
N LYS A 161 15.70 5.47 15.74
CA LYS A 161 15.29 5.48 17.16
C LYS A 161 14.21 4.47 17.51
N THR A 162 13.39 4.04 16.54
CA THR A 162 12.15 3.29 16.86
C THR A 162 11.89 2.07 15.99
N ALA A 163 12.73 1.79 14.99
CA ALA A 163 12.55 0.64 14.11
C ALA A 163 12.83 -0.69 14.82
N GLY A 164 12.00 -1.69 14.55
CA GLY A 164 12.35 -3.10 14.69
C GLY A 164 13.02 -3.63 13.42
N GLU A 165 13.14 -4.95 13.33
CA GLU A 165 13.71 -5.60 12.15
C GLU A 165 12.86 -5.39 10.90
N HIS A 166 11.53 -5.38 11.06
CA HIS A 166 10.60 -5.20 9.95
C HIS A 166 10.71 -3.81 9.32
N GLU A 167 10.74 -2.76 10.15
CA GLU A 167 10.88 -1.39 9.66
C GLU A 167 12.25 -1.15 9.02
N ARG A 168 13.34 -1.70 9.60
CA ARG A 168 14.69 -1.62 8.99
C ARG A 168 14.74 -2.30 7.63
N LEU A 169 14.12 -3.47 7.50
CA LEU A 169 14.08 -4.21 6.24
C LEU A 169 13.24 -3.48 5.18
N ALA A 170 12.08 -2.93 5.57
CA ALA A 170 11.27 -2.12 4.68
C ALA A 170 12.02 -0.86 4.22
N TRP A 171 12.72 -0.19 5.14
CA TRP A 171 13.52 0.99 4.86
C TRP A 171 14.64 0.70 3.85
N SER A 172 15.39 -0.40 4.03
CA SER A 172 16.48 -0.73 3.11
C SER A 172 15.99 -1.01 1.68
N TRP A 173 14.79 -1.57 1.51
CA TRP A 173 14.18 -1.73 0.19
C TRP A 173 13.85 -0.39 -0.47
N LEU A 174 13.37 0.58 0.32
CA LEU A 174 13.04 1.92 -0.17
C LEU A 174 14.31 2.69 -0.54
N GLU A 175 15.36 2.62 0.28
CA GLU A 175 16.67 3.22 -0.03
C GLU A 175 17.27 2.64 -1.31
N ALA A 176 17.22 1.31 -1.46
CA ALA A 176 17.67 0.64 -2.69
C ALA A 176 16.87 1.14 -3.91
N ALA A 177 15.55 1.24 -3.80
CA ALA A 177 14.71 1.75 -4.89
C ALA A 177 15.06 3.19 -5.29
N VAL A 178 15.37 4.05 -4.32
CA VAL A 178 15.83 5.43 -4.58
C VAL A 178 17.21 5.42 -5.25
N HIS A 179 18.14 4.59 -4.76
CA HIS A 179 19.50 4.49 -5.31
C HIS A 179 19.51 3.98 -6.75
N ASP A 180 18.70 2.96 -7.04
CA ASP A 180 18.66 2.30 -8.35
C ASP A 180 17.95 3.15 -9.41
N HIS A 181 17.11 4.10 -9.00
CA HIS A 181 16.33 4.95 -9.89
C HIS A 181 17.24 5.87 -10.73
N PRO A 182 17.14 5.89 -12.08
CA PRO A 182 18.07 6.62 -12.95
C PRO A 182 18.22 8.12 -12.63
N ARG A 183 17.12 8.78 -12.25
CA ARG A 183 17.09 10.19 -11.86
C ARG A 183 17.75 10.49 -10.50
N HIS A 184 17.78 9.51 -9.58
CA HIS A 184 18.18 9.70 -8.17
C HIS A 184 19.49 9.01 -7.82
N ARG A 185 20.03 8.20 -8.75
CA ARG A 185 21.33 7.56 -8.63
C ARG A 185 22.41 8.61 -8.35
N ARG A 186 23.18 8.41 -7.29
CA ARG A 186 24.36 9.25 -7.04
C ARG A 186 25.41 8.94 -8.11
N PRO A 187 26.07 9.95 -8.69
CA PRO A 187 27.26 9.68 -9.50
C PRO A 187 28.25 8.91 -8.63
N GLU A 188 28.80 7.82 -9.16
CA GLU A 188 29.88 7.11 -8.50
C GLU A 188 31.01 8.11 -8.26
N SER A 189 31.38 8.33 -7.01
CA SER A 189 32.60 9.06 -6.69
C SER A 189 33.74 8.20 -7.19
N HIS A 190 34.28 8.52 -8.37
CA HIS A 190 35.58 8.00 -8.80
C HIS A 190 36.60 8.52 -7.80
N ALA A 191 37.04 7.63 -6.90
CA ALA A 191 38.20 7.83 -6.05
C ALA A 191 39.48 7.64 -6.86
#